data_AF-A0A955D0J3-F1
#
_entry.id   AF-A0A955D0J3-F1
#
_cell.length_a   1.000
_cell.length_b   1.000
_cell.length_c   1.000
_cell.angle_alpha   90.00
_cell.angle_beta   90.00
_cell.angle_gamma   90.00
#
_symmetry.space_group_name_H-M   'P 1'
#
loop_
_entity.id
_entity.type
_entity.pdbx_description
1 polymer ?
#
loop_
_entity_poly.entity_id
_entity_poly.type
_entity_poly.pdbx_seq_one_letter_code
_entity_poly.pdbx_strand_id
1 'polypeptide(L)'
;MMNASTYGAIAKRMAWRGFITFFAISIPAIALCAFAADRVATLPNWYRAWLAGTFHADNTRALVFLTFLPPMIGSMLAAMWIWKRCDRRWGCRCPACDRSLTMECDYRKIMISGVCPDCGVRLFDPVCATCGAEMVGSTGTCPECGAAAPSSQDPASSEDAGRP
;
A
#
# COMPACT_ATOMS: atom_id res chain seq x y z
N MET A 1 12.95 -14.31 17.92
CA MET A 1 12.56 -14.48 16.50
C MET A 1 11.04 -14.40 16.43
N MET A 2 10.51 -13.84 15.35
CA MET A 2 9.08 -13.55 15.22
C MET A 2 8.42 -14.65 14.39
N ASN A 3 7.27 -15.21 14.79
CA ASN A 3 6.65 -16.31 14.04
C ASN A 3 5.97 -15.81 12.75
N ALA A 4 5.93 -16.66 11.71
CA ALA A 4 5.30 -16.33 10.43
C ALA A 4 3.83 -15.93 10.58
N SER A 5 3.08 -16.64 11.44
CA SER A 5 1.69 -16.32 11.79
C SER A 5 1.53 -14.95 12.44
N THR A 6 2.48 -14.54 13.29
CA THR A 6 2.48 -13.22 13.94
C THR A 6 2.76 -12.11 12.93
N TYR A 7 3.70 -12.35 12.00
CA TYR A 7 3.97 -11.43 10.90
C TYR A 7 2.75 -11.25 10.00
N GLY A 8 2.10 -12.35 9.59
CA GLY A 8 0.87 -12.31 8.80
C GLY A 8 -0.26 -11.56 9.49
N ALA A 9 -0.45 -11.79 10.79
CA ALA A 9 -1.47 -11.07 11.57
C ALA A 9 -1.19 -9.55 11.63
N ILE A 10 0.07 -9.14 11.79
CA ILE A 10 0.46 -7.72 11.82
C ILE A 10 0.28 -7.09 10.44
N ALA A 11 0.74 -7.75 9.36
CA ALA A 11 0.57 -7.25 7.99
C ALA A 11 -0.91 -7.07 7.64
N LYS A 12 -1.79 -8.02 7.99
CA LYS A 12 -3.23 -7.93 7.75
C LYS A 12 -3.88 -6.80 8.55
N ARG A 13 -3.51 -6.63 9.83
CA ARG A 13 -3.99 -5.53 10.67
C ARG A 13 -3.54 -4.18 10.14
N MET A 14 -2.30 -4.09 9.65
CA MET A 14 -1.81 -2.92 8.96
C MET A 14 -2.69 -2.68 7.73
N ALA A 15 -2.76 -3.58 6.76
CA ALA A 15 -3.56 -3.37 5.53
C ALA A 15 -5.00 -2.88 5.81
N TRP A 16 -5.68 -3.50 6.79
CA TRP A 16 -7.01 -3.10 7.22
C TRP A 16 -7.08 -1.68 7.81
N ARG A 17 -6.12 -1.31 8.67
CA ARG A 17 -6.01 0.06 9.20
C ARG A 17 -5.77 1.08 8.09
N GLY A 18 -5.10 0.69 7.00
CA GLY A 18 -4.80 1.57 5.88
C GLY A 18 -6.01 1.87 5.04
N PHE A 19 -6.77 0.83 4.76
CA PHE A 19 -8.10 0.96 4.21
C PHE A 19 -8.96 1.90 5.05
N ILE A 20 -9.08 1.67 6.37
CA ILE A 20 -9.87 2.54 7.26
C ILE A 20 -9.38 3.99 7.22
N THR A 21 -8.08 4.22 7.32
CA THR A 21 -7.50 5.57 7.36
C THR A 21 -7.77 6.32 6.05
N PHE A 22 -7.66 5.64 4.91
CA PHE A 22 -7.97 6.23 3.61
C PHE A 22 -9.43 6.69 3.51
N PHE A 23 -10.38 5.85 3.91
CA PHE A 23 -11.80 6.21 3.89
C PHE A 23 -12.15 7.28 4.93
N ALA A 24 -11.54 7.21 6.13
CA ALA A 24 -11.74 8.20 7.18
C ALA A 24 -11.29 9.61 6.77
N ILE A 25 -10.31 9.74 5.87
CA ILE A 25 -9.85 11.03 5.35
C ILE A 25 -10.63 11.42 4.09
N SER A 26 -10.86 10.48 3.18
CA SER A 26 -11.46 10.75 1.88
C SER A 26 -12.95 11.08 1.99
N ILE A 27 -13.71 10.41 2.86
CA ILE A 27 -15.16 10.65 3.00
C ILE A 27 -15.44 12.10 3.48
N PRO A 28 -14.81 12.62 4.56
CA PRO A 28 -15.01 14.01 4.96
C PRO A 28 -14.56 15.02 3.90
N ALA A 29 -13.46 14.73 3.19
CA ALA A 29 -12.99 15.62 2.12
C ALA A 29 -14.01 15.73 0.98
N ILE A 30 -14.57 14.59 0.54
CA ILE A 30 -15.63 14.56 -0.48
C ILE A 30 -16.89 15.26 0.03
N ALA A 31 -17.30 15.01 1.28
CA ALA A 31 -18.46 15.66 1.88
C ALA A 31 -18.29 17.19 1.95
N LEU A 32 -17.09 17.68 2.31
CA LEU A 32 -16.77 19.10 2.32
C LEU A 32 -16.85 19.71 0.92
N CYS A 33 -16.34 19.01 -0.10
CA CYS A 33 -16.44 19.45 -1.49
C CYS A 33 -17.90 19.49 -1.99
N ALA A 34 -18.70 18.47 -1.65
CA ALA A 34 -20.13 18.44 -1.98
C ALA A 34 -20.89 19.58 -1.29
N PHE A 35 -20.61 19.84 -0.01
CA PHE A 35 -21.19 20.96 0.73
C PHE A 35 -20.76 22.31 0.14
N ALA A 36 -19.49 22.47 -0.25
CA ALA A 36 -19.02 23.68 -0.91
C ALA A 36 -19.74 23.90 -2.26
N ALA A 37 -19.94 22.84 -3.04
CA ALA A 37 -20.67 22.90 -4.30
C ALA A 37 -22.14 23.30 -4.10
N ASP A 38 -22.81 22.77 -3.08
CA ASP A 38 -24.19 23.16 -2.73
C ASP A 38 -24.27 24.64 -2.32
N ARG A 39 -23.29 25.11 -1.54
CA ARG A 39 -23.20 26.53 -1.16
C ARG A 39 -22.98 27.44 -2.36
N VAL A 40 -22.27 26.99 -3.39
CA VAL A 40 -22.13 27.74 -4.65
C VAL A 40 -23.48 27.97 -5.33
N ALA A 41 -24.44 27.04 -5.22
CA ALA A 41 -25.79 27.22 -5.75
C ALA A 41 -26.58 28.33 -5.05
N THR A 42 -26.22 28.66 -3.80
CA THR A 42 -26.84 29.74 -3.01
C THR A 42 -26.21 31.12 -3.22
N LEU A 43 -25.19 31.23 -4.08
CA LEU A 43 -24.51 32.50 -4.33
C LEU A 43 -25.40 33.53 -5.06
N PRO A 44 -25.18 34.84 -4.85
CA PRO A 44 -25.91 35.90 -5.53
C PRO A 44 -25.88 35.78 -7.06
N ASN A 45 -26.96 36.20 -7.73
CA ASN A 45 -27.13 36.08 -9.18
C ASN A 45 -26.00 36.77 -9.98
N TRP A 46 -25.49 37.90 -9.49
CA TRP A 46 -24.38 38.62 -10.13
C TRP A 46 -23.09 37.79 -10.16
N TYR A 47 -22.83 37.01 -9.10
CA TYR A 47 -21.64 36.18 -8.99
C TYR A 47 -21.73 34.94 -9.88
N ARG A 48 -22.93 34.35 -9.98
CA ARG A 48 -23.21 33.26 -10.93
C ARG A 48 -23.07 33.72 -12.38
N ALA A 49 -23.55 34.91 -12.70
CA ALA A 49 -23.42 35.51 -14.03
C ALA A 49 -21.94 35.80 -14.38
N TRP A 50 -21.17 36.30 -13.41
CA TRP A 50 -19.73 36.49 -13.56
C TRP A 50 -19.01 35.17 -13.83
N LEU A 51 -19.27 34.13 -13.01
CA LEU A 51 -18.70 32.79 -13.19
C LEU A 51 -19.04 32.21 -14.57
N ALA A 52 -20.30 32.31 -15.00
CA ALA A 52 -20.74 31.85 -16.32
C ALA A 52 -20.08 32.62 -17.48
N GLY A 53 -19.74 33.89 -17.28
CA GLY A 53 -19.01 34.70 -18.26
C GLY A 53 -17.52 34.35 -18.36
N THR A 54 -16.89 33.97 -17.24
CA THR A 54 -15.47 33.57 -17.22
C THR A 54 -15.22 32.13 -17.67
N PHE A 55 -16.22 31.25 -17.57
CA PHE A 55 -16.06 29.83 -17.88
C PHE A 55 -16.97 29.40 -19.03
N HIS A 56 -16.38 29.17 -20.21
CA HIS A 56 -17.09 28.53 -21.32
C HIS A 56 -17.65 27.17 -20.91
N ALA A 57 -18.86 26.84 -21.39
CA ALA A 57 -19.57 25.61 -21.05
C ALA A 57 -18.74 24.34 -21.27
N ASP A 58 -17.85 24.33 -22.26
CA ASP A 58 -16.95 23.21 -22.56
C ASP A 58 -15.92 22.94 -21.45
N ASN A 59 -15.57 23.95 -20.65
CA ASN A 59 -14.57 23.85 -19.58
C ASN A 59 -15.16 23.44 -18.22
N THR A 60 -16.49 23.32 -18.11
CA THR A 60 -17.16 22.97 -16.84
C THR A 60 -16.73 21.60 -16.33
N ARG A 61 -16.55 20.60 -17.22
CA ARG A 61 -16.04 19.28 -16.85
C ARG A 61 -14.63 19.37 -16.26
N ALA A 62 -13.74 20.10 -16.92
CA ALA A 62 -12.36 20.28 -16.46
C ALA A 62 -12.29 20.96 -15.09
N LEU A 63 -13.13 21.97 -14.84
CA LEU A 63 -13.23 22.65 -13.54
C LEU A 63 -13.73 21.73 -12.43
N VAL A 64 -14.77 20.93 -12.71
CA VAL A 64 -15.27 19.95 -11.75
C VAL A 64 -14.13 18.97 -11.41
N PHE A 65 -13.45 18.42 -12.42
CA PHE A 65 -12.29 17.54 -12.19
C PHE A 65 -11.19 18.23 -11.37
N LEU A 66 -10.81 19.47 -11.71
CA LEU A 66 -9.80 20.24 -10.98
C LEU A 66 -10.21 20.60 -9.55
N THR A 67 -11.50 20.66 -9.27
CA THR A 67 -12.01 20.92 -7.92
C THR A 67 -11.95 19.66 -7.05
N PHE A 68 -12.20 18.48 -7.65
CA PHE A 68 -12.16 17.19 -6.95
C PHE A 68 -10.78 16.51 -6.96
N LEU A 69 -9.86 16.95 -7.81
CA LEU A 69 -8.52 16.38 -7.89
C LEU A 69 -7.67 16.65 -6.63
N PRO A 70 -7.57 17.88 -6.09
CA PRO A 70 -6.84 18.16 -4.85
C PRO A 70 -7.28 17.36 -3.63
N PRO A 71 -8.59 17.19 -3.31
CA PRO A 71 -9.00 16.40 -2.16
C PRO A 71 -8.71 14.91 -2.35
N MET A 72 -8.77 14.39 -3.60
CA MET A 72 -8.39 12.99 -3.90
C MET A 72 -6.89 12.75 -3.75
N ILE A 73 -6.06 13.59 -4.39
CA ILE A 73 -4.60 13.47 -4.30
C ILE A 73 -4.14 13.77 -2.88
N GLY A 74 -4.67 14.82 -2.27
CA GLY A 74 -4.36 15.24 -0.90
C GLY A 74 -4.69 14.17 0.14
N SER A 75 -5.85 13.51 0.03
CA SER A 75 -6.18 12.41 0.95
C SER A 75 -5.27 11.21 0.76
N MET A 76 -4.91 10.88 -0.48
CA MET A 76 -3.98 9.78 -0.77
C MET A 76 -2.58 10.05 -0.21
N LEU A 77 -2.05 11.27 -0.41
CA LEU A 77 -0.74 11.68 0.12
C LEU A 77 -0.76 11.74 1.66
N ALA A 78 -1.83 12.28 2.26
CA ALA A 78 -1.98 12.32 3.71
C ALA A 78 -2.05 10.92 4.31
N ALA A 79 -2.84 10.01 3.70
CA ALA A 79 -2.93 8.62 4.12
C ALA A 79 -1.55 7.94 4.04
N MET A 80 -0.83 8.10 2.93
CA MET A 80 0.52 7.55 2.75
C MET A 80 1.52 8.11 3.77
N TRP A 81 1.47 9.40 4.06
CA TRP A 81 2.34 10.04 5.05
C TRP A 81 2.06 9.54 6.48
N ILE A 82 0.78 9.51 6.87
CA ILE A 82 0.34 8.94 8.15
C ILE A 82 0.82 7.50 8.26
N TRP A 83 0.67 6.74 7.19
CA TRP A 83 1.12 5.36 7.11
C TRP A 83 2.61 5.20 7.31
N LYS A 84 3.42 5.97 6.59
CA LYS A 84 4.87 5.96 6.74
C LYS A 84 5.29 6.30 8.17
N ARG A 85 4.54 7.17 8.83
CA ARG A 85 4.80 7.54 10.23
C ARG A 85 4.36 6.46 11.23
N CYS A 86 3.22 5.82 11.01
CA CYS A 86 2.74 4.68 11.78
C CYS A 86 3.68 3.48 11.65
N ASP A 87 4.13 3.20 10.43
CA ASP A 87 5.07 2.13 10.11
C ASP A 87 6.44 2.37 10.78
N ARG A 88 6.92 3.62 10.81
CA ARG A 88 8.12 3.94 11.59
C ARG A 88 7.99 3.68 13.09
N ARG A 89 6.79 3.76 13.67
CA ARG A 89 6.57 3.56 15.12
C ARG A 89 6.20 2.13 15.50
N TRP A 90 5.44 1.45 14.65
CA TRP A 90 4.80 0.17 14.96
C TRP A 90 4.98 -0.89 13.88
N GLY A 91 5.66 -0.55 12.78
CA GLY A 91 5.93 -1.47 11.68
C GLY A 91 6.98 -2.51 12.05
N CYS A 92 6.96 -3.62 11.31
CA CYS A 92 7.97 -4.66 11.44
C CYS A 92 9.21 -4.24 10.65
N ARG A 93 10.31 -4.00 11.36
CA ARG A 93 11.59 -3.70 10.74
C ARG A 93 12.47 -4.93 10.68
N CYS A 94 13.29 -5.00 9.66
CA CYS A 94 14.35 -6.00 9.62
C CYS A 94 15.37 -5.70 10.74
N PRO A 95 15.74 -6.67 11.59
CA PRO A 95 16.73 -6.47 12.65
C PRO A 95 18.14 -6.18 12.12
N ALA A 96 18.41 -6.47 10.84
CA ALA A 96 19.72 -6.28 10.23
C ALA A 96 19.84 -4.97 9.43
N CYS A 97 18.87 -4.68 8.54
CA CYS A 97 18.93 -3.49 7.68
C CYS A 97 18.01 -2.34 8.11
N ASP A 98 17.23 -2.51 9.19
CA ASP A 98 16.25 -1.53 9.72
C ASP A 98 15.18 -1.05 8.72
N ARG A 99 15.09 -1.69 7.54
CA ARG A 99 14.06 -1.39 6.53
C ARG A 99 12.70 -1.93 6.93
N SER A 100 11.66 -1.25 6.44
CA SER A 100 10.27 -1.63 6.70
C SER A 100 9.87 -2.84 5.86
N LEU A 101 9.62 -3.96 6.53
CA LEU A 101 9.17 -5.18 5.87
C LEU A 101 7.72 -5.07 5.40
N THR A 102 6.93 -4.20 6.02
CA THR A 102 5.51 -4.01 5.75
C THR A 102 5.21 -3.07 4.59
N MET A 103 6.11 -2.14 4.27
CA MET A 103 5.90 -1.09 3.27
C MET A 103 6.85 -1.14 2.09
N GLU A 104 8.11 -1.53 2.31
CA GLU A 104 9.14 -1.47 1.27
C GLU A 104 9.38 -2.84 0.61
N CYS A 105 8.89 -3.91 1.23
CA CYS A 105 9.08 -5.28 0.78
C CYS A 105 7.76 -5.95 0.41
N ASP A 106 7.78 -6.84 -0.58
CA ASP A 106 6.63 -7.66 -0.94
C ASP A 106 6.34 -8.69 0.17
N TYR A 107 5.24 -8.49 0.88
CA TYR A 107 4.72 -9.38 1.92
C TYR A 107 4.70 -10.85 1.49
N ARG A 108 4.27 -11.12 0.24
CA ARG A 108 4.10 -12.49 -0.25
C ARG A 108 5.46 -13.17 -0.39
N LYS A 109 6.47 -12.43 -0.89
CA LYS A 109 7.85 -12.92 -0.99
C LYS A 109 8.46 -13.20 0.38
N ILE A 110 8.22 -12.33 1.36
CA ILE A 110 8.72 -12.53 2.73
C ILE A 110 8.07 -13.77 3.37
N MET A 111 6.76 -13.94 3.25
CA MET A 111 6.06 -15.11 3.82
C MET A 111 6.53 -16.45 3.24
N ILE A 112 6.85 -16.47 1.95
CA ILE A 112 7.31 -17.67 1.25
C ILE A 112 8.76 -17.97 1.61
N SER A 113 9.63 -16.96 1.54
CA SER A 113 11.07 -17.17 1.68
C SER A 113 11.58 -17.16 3.13
N GLY A 114 10.82 -16.54 4.05
CA GLY A 114 11.24 -16.36 5.45
C GLY A 114 12.46 -15.44 5.61
N VAL A 115 12.92 -14.77 4.55
CA VAL A 115 14.10 -13.90 4.54
C VAL A 115 13.73 -12.47 4.12
N CYS A 116 14.52 -11.51 4.60
CA CYS A 116 14.44 -10.14 4.13
C CYS A 116 14.96 -10.06 2.67
N PRO A 117 14.18 -9.52 1.72
CA PRO A 117 14.60 -9.47 0.31
C PRO A 117 15.80 -8.56 0.06
N ASP A 118 16.03 -7.57 0.93
CA ASP A 118 17.12 -6.61 0.76
C ASP A 118 18.45 -7.09 1.31
N CYS A 119 18.45 -7.74 2.48
CA CYS A 119 19.69 -8.13 3.17
C CYS A 119 19.86 -9.64 3.34
N GLY A 120 18.89 -10.45 2.92
CA GLY A 120 18.93 -11.91 3.01
C GLY A 120 18.83 -12.48 4.43
N VAL A 121 18.74 -11.64 5.47
CA VAL A 121 18.63 -12.11 6.85
C VAL A 121 17.33 -12.88 7.06
N ARG A 122 17.45 -14.02 7.74
CA ARG A 122 16.32 -14.88 8.09
C ARG A 122 15.48 -14.23 9.17
N LEU A 123 14.21 -13.99 8.84
CA LEU A 123 13.22 -13.36 9.71
C LEU A 123 12.42 -14.41 10.47
N PHE A 124 12.06 -15.51 9.79
CA PHE A 124 11.33 -16.65 10.33
C PHE A 124 11.49 -17.90 9.47
N ASP A 125 11.03 -19.04 9.97
CA ASP A 125 11.01 -20.27 9.19
C ASP A 125 9.96 -20.18 8.07
N PRO A 126 10.33 -20.54 6.82
CA PRO A 126 9.45 -20.37 5.67
C PRO A 126 8.19 -21.22 5.80
N VAL A 127 7.11 -20.77 5.15
CA VAL A 127 5.85 -21.50 5.09
C VAL A 127 5.76 -22.20 3.74
N CYS A 128 5.27 -23.44 3.71
CA CYS A 128 5.07 -24.16 2.46
C CYS A 128 4.06 -23.44 1.56
N ALA A 129 4.46 -23.17 0.32
CA ALA A 129 3.58 -22.53 -0.67
C ALA A 129 2.39 -23.42 -1.09
N THR A 130 2.53 -24.74 -0.95
CA THR A 130 1.51 -25.72 -1.38
C THR A 130 0.48 -26.00 -0.31
N CYS A 131 0.92 -26.29 0.93
CA CYS A 131 0.01 -26.67 2.02
C CYS A 131 -0.10 -25.66 3.16
N GLY A 132 0.71 -24.60 3.17
CA GLY A 132 0.69 -23.59 4.24
C GLY A 132 1.30 -24.04 5.58
N ALA A 133 1.93 -25.21 5.64
CA ALA A 133 2.60 -25.71 6.85
C ALA A 133 3.91 -24.97 7.13
N GLU A 134 4.22 -24.75 8.41
CA GLU A 134 5.50 -24.15 8.84
C GLU A 134 6.66 -25.15 8.61
N MET A 135 7.69 -24.73 7.88
CA MET A 135 8.88 -25.55 7.59
C MET A 135 9.95 -25.36 8.67
N VAL A 136 9.61 -25.68 9.92
CA VAL A 136 10.53 -25.55 11.06
C VAL A 136 11.69 -26.54 10.88
N GLY A 137 12.91 -26.01 10.70
CA GLY A 137 14.13 -26.82 10.65
C GLY A 137 14.28 -27.77 9.45
N SER A 138 13.44 -27.67 8.41
CA SER A 138 13.51 -28.63 7.30
C SER A 138 14.58 -28.26 6.27
N THR A 139 15.38 -29.25 5.89
CA THR A 139 16.49 -29.16 4.91
C THR A 139 15.98 -29.16 3.48
N GLY A 140 15.02 -28.28 3.17
CA GLY A 140 14.60 -28.04 1.78
C GLY A 140 13.34 -28.77 1.32
N THR A 141 12.59 -29.45 2.19
CA THR A 141 11.29 -30.07 1.84
C THR A 141 10.26 -29.87 2.94
N CYS A 142 9.00 -29.73 2.55
CA CYS A 142 7.87 -29.63 3.47
C CYS A 142 7.58 -30.99 4.11
N PRO A 143 7.48 -31.10 5.44
CA PRO A 143 7.21 -32.37 6.11
C PRO A 143 5.80 -32.92 5.85
N GLU A 144 4.83 -32.07 5.50
CA GLU A 144 3.44 -32.51 5.26
C GLU A 144 3.16 -32.92 3.82
N CYS A 145 3.68 -32.17 2.84
CA CYS A 145 3.35 -32.39 1.42
C CYS A 145 4.57 -32.76 0.55
N GLY A 146 5.78 -32.82 1.12
CA GLY A 146 7.00 -33.14 0.38
C GLY A 146 7.45 -32.06 -0.61
N ALA A 147 6.73 -30.94 -0.73
CA ALA A 147 7.07 -29.87 -1.66
C ALA A 147 8.44 -29.26 -1.29
N ALA A 148 9.28 -29.00 -2.29
CA ALA A 148 10.57 -28.36 -2.10
C ALA A 148 10.40 -26.97 -1.47
N ALA A 149 11.29 -26.61 -0.56
CA ALA A 149 11.36 -25.26 -0.03
C ALA A 149 11.69 -24.29 -1.17
N PRO A 150 11.08 -23.10 -1.18
CA PRO A 150 11.45 -22.06 -2.15
C PRO A 150 12.92 -21.70 -1.91
N SER A 151 13.80 -22.03 -2.87
CA SER A 151 15.20 -21.63 -2.81
C SER A 151 15.27 -20.11 -2.85
N SER A 152 15.83 -19.49 -1.81
CA SER A 152 16.06 -18.05 -1.71
C SER A 152 17.14 -17.53 -2.68
N GLN A 153 17.63 -18.36 -3.59
CA GLN A 153 18.53 -17.99 -4.67
C GLN A 153 17.73 -17.83 -5.95
N ASP A 154 17.34 -16.59 -6.23
CA ASP A 154 17.55 -15.97 -7.56
C ASP A 154 17.30 -14.45 -7.47
N PRO A 155 18.33 -13.65 -7.15
CA PRO A 155 18.47 -12.30 -7.66
C PRO A 155 19.40 -12.33 -8.89
N ALA A 156 18.86 -11.95 -10.05
CA ALA A 156 19.60 -11.46 -11.23
C ALA A 156 20.47 -12.45 -12.04
N SER A 157 19.84 -13.12 -13.01
CA SER A 157 20.33 -13.25 -14.39
C SER A 157 19.12 -13.70 -15.21
N SER A 158 18.53 -12.93 -16.12
CA SER A 158 19.07 -12.55 -17.41
C SER A 158 18.00 -11.74 -18.14
N GLU A 159 18.30 -10.54 -18.63
CA GLU A 159 17.76 -10.01 -19.89
C GLU A 159 18.46 -8.67 -20.20
N ASP A 160 19.76 -8.78 -20.49
CA ASP A 160 20.44 -7.88 -21.40
C ASP A 160 21.11 -8.78 -22.45
N ALA A 161 20.42 -9.01 -23.57
CA ALA A 161 20.98 -9.45 -24.85
C ALA A 161 19.84 -9.59 -25.88
N GLY A 162 19.65 -8.60 -26.77
CA GLY A 162 18.79 -8.82 -27.92
C GLY A 162 18.32 -7.58 -28.68
N ARG A 163 19.26 -6.79 -29.20
CA ARG A 163 19.04 -5.87 -30.34
C ARG A 163 18.41 -6.65 -31.53
N PRO A 164 17.66 -5.98 -32.41
CA PRO A 164 18.27 -5.12 -33.43
C PRO A 164 17.95 -3.62 -33.33
#